data_AF-A0A443R244-F1
#
_entry.id   AF-A0A443R244-F1
#
_cell.length_a   1.000
_cell.length_b   1.000
_cell.length_c   1.000
_cell.angle_alpha   90.00
_cell.angle_beta   90.00
_cell.angle_gamma   90.00
#
_symmetry.space_group_name_H-M   'P 1'
#
loop_
_entity.id
_entity.type
_entity.pdbx_description
1 polymer ?
#
loop_
_entity_poly.entity_id
_entity_poly.type
_entity_poly.pdbx_seq_one_letter_code
_entity_poly.pdbx_strand_id
1 'polypeptide(L)' 'MMIVVVLIFAICWLPYHAYFLLTHHFPAIVNFPYTQHIYLSIFWLAMSNSMYNPIIYCWMNSR' A
#
# COMPACT_ATOMS: atom_id res chain seq x y z
N MET A 1 13.31 6.09 -13.66
CA MET A 1 12.70 6.88 -12.57
C MET A 1 11.18 6.81 -12.59
N MET A 2 10.51 7.33 -13.63
CA MET A 2 9.03 7.40 -13.65
C MET A 2 8.34 6.03 -13.55
N ILE A 3 8.84 5.00 -14.25
CA ILE A 3 8.26 3.64 -14.16
C ILE A 3 8.35 3.04 -12.74
N VAL A 4 9.45 3.27 -12.02
CA VAL A 4 9.64 2.72 -10.67
C VAL A 4 8.68 3.37 -9.68
N VAL A 5 8.48 4.69 -9.79
CA VAL A 5 7.50 5.42 -8.98
C VAL A 5 6.08 4.94 -9.25
N VAL A 6 5.73 4.72 -10.53
CA VAL A 6 4.40 4.20 -10.92
C VAL A 6 4.17 2.77 -10.39
N LEU A 7 5.19 1.91 -10.45
CA LEU A 7 5.10 0.55 -9.92
C LEU A 7 4.91 0.52 -8.40
N ILE A 8 5.66 1.34 -7.66
CA ILE A 8 5.52 1.42 -6.20
C ILE A 8 4.19 2.04 -5.80
N PHE A 9 3.72 3.04 -6.54
CA PHE A 9 2.38 3.59 -6.37
C PHE A 9 1.31 2.49 -6.55
N ALA A 10 1.39 1.70 -7.62
CA ALA A 10 0.46 0.60 -7.87
C ALA A 10 0.53 -0.47 -6.77
N ILE A 11 1.71 -0.90 -6.35
CA ILE A 11 1.89 -1.95 -5.32
C ILE A 11 1.44 -1.48 -3.93
N CYS A 12 1.68 -0.23 -3.55
CA CYS A 12 1.22 0.32 -2.27
C CYS A 12 -0.31 0.51 -2.22
N TRP A 13 -0.94 0.87 -3.34
CA TRP A 13 -2.36 1.19 -3.37
C TRP A 13 -3.28 0.00 -3.68
N LEU A 14 -2.78 -1.01 -4.37
CA LEU A 14 -3.56 -2.21 -4.73
C LEU A 14 -4.11 -2.97 -3.51
N PRO A 15 -3.37 -3.20 -2.41
CA PRO A 15 -3.90 -3.85 -1.22
C PRO A 15 -4.99 -3.03 -0.54
N TYR A 16 -4.89 -1.70 -0.56
CA TYR A 16 -5.89 -0.79 0.00
C TYR A 16 -7.20 -0.85 -0.80
N HIS A 17 -7.13 -0.77 -2.12
CA HIS A 17 -8.30 -0.90 -2.98
C HIS A 17 -8.93 -2.30 -2.91
N ALA A 18 -8.11 -3.36 -2.86
CA ALA A 18 -8.59 -4.73 -2.68
C ALA A 18 -9.31 -4.90 -1.34
N TYR A 19 -8.76 -4.35 -0.24
CA TYR A 19 -9.38 -4.37 1.07
C TYR A 19 -10.74 -3.66 1.09
N PHE A 20 -10.84 -2.49 0.44
CA PHE A 20 -12.10 -1.75 0.32
C PHE A 20 -13.16 -2.52 -0.48
N LEU A 21 -12.76 -3.18 -1.57
CA LEU A 21 -13.64 -4.00 -2.40
C LEU A 21 -14.14 -5.25 -1.64
N LEU A 22 -13.24 -5.91 -0.90
CA LEU A 22 -13.54 -7.08 -0.06
C LEU A 22 -14.49 -6.73 1.08
N THR A 23 -14.25 -5.62 1.78
CA THR A 23 -15.15 -5.16 2.87
C THR A 23 -16.52 -4.77 2.35
N HIS A 24 -16.63 -4.26 1.11
CA HIS A 24 -17.92 -3.97 0.49
C HIS A 24 -18.71 -5.23 0.11
N HIS A 25 -18.04 -6.25 -0.44
CA HIS A 25 -18.70 -7.49 -0.88
C HIS A 25 -18.95 -8.48 0.27
N PHE A 26 -18.07 -8.49 1.28
CA PHE A 26 -18.13 -9.40 2.42
C PHE A 26 -18.01 -8.64 3.75
N PRO A 27 -19.11 -8.03 4.25
CA PRO A 27 -19.11 -7.32 5.53
C PRO A 27 -18.83 -8.25 6.73
N ALA A 28 -19.00 -9.57 6.56
CA ALA A 28 -18.69 -10.57 7.59
C ALA A 28 -17.20 -10.57 8.01
N ILE A 29 -16.28 -10.17 7.12
CA ILE A 29 -14.83 -10.12 7.39
C ILE A 29 -14.49 -8.97 8.34
N VAL A 30 -15.33 -7.93 8.41
CA VAL A 30 -15.15 -6.78 9.32
C VAL A 30 -15.30 -7.19 10.79
N ASN A 31 -16.05 -8.25 11.08
CA ASN A 31 -16.30 -8.71 12.45
C ASN A 31 -15.15 -9.53 13.07
N PHE A 32 -14.06 -9.79 12.32
CA PHE A 32 -12.91 -10.46 12.89
C PHE A 32 -12.08 -9.50 13.76
N PRO A 33 -11.60 -9.94 14.95
CA PRO A 33 -10.87 -9.08 15.88
C PRO A 33 -9.53 -8.57 15.33
N TYR A 34 -8.95 -9.26 14.33
CA TYR A 34 -7.68 -8.88 13.71
C TYR A 34 -7.81 -7.89 12.56
N THR A 35 -9.03 -7.59 12.11
CA THR A 35 -9.27 -6.75 10.93
C THR A 35 -8.72 -5.33 11.10
N GLN A 36 -8.73 -4.80 12.33
CA GLN A 36 -8.11 -3.51 12.64
C GLN A 36 -6.60 -3.51 12.39
N HIS A 37 -5.87 -4.54 12.82
CA HIS A 37 -4.42 -4.64 12.62
C HIS A 37 -4.06 -4.78 11.14
N ILE A 38 -4.83 -5.58 10.40
CA ILE A 38 -4.66 -5.74 8.95
C ILE A 38 -4.90 -4.41 8.25
N TYR A 39 -6.00 -3.71 8.56
CA TYR A 39 -6.28 -2.39 8.01
C TYR A 39 -5.16 -1.39 8.32
N LEU A 40 -4.70 -1.33 9.57
CA LEU A 40 -3.63 -0.41 9.98
C LEU A 40 -2.33 -0.70 9.21
N SER A 41 -1.99 -1.98 9.01
CA SER A 41 -0.79 -2.37 8.26
C SER A 41 -0.87 -2.01 6.78
N ILE A 42 -2.02 -2.21 6.14
CA ILE A 42 -2.28 -1.84 4.74
C ILE A 42 -2.26 -0.31 4.59
N PHE A 43 -2.89 0.41 5.52
CA PHE A 43 -2.92 1.87 5.53
C PHE A 43 -1.53 2.46 5.74
N TRP A 44 -0.73 1.85 6.62
CA TRP A 44 0.66 2.24 6.85
C TRP A 44 1.54 2.00 5.61
N LEU A 45 1.36 0.88 4.92
CA LEU A 45 2.02 0.60 3.65
C LEU A 45 1.62 1.59 2.54
N ALA A 46 0.35 1.99 2.47
CA ALA A 46 -0.11 2.99 1.51
C ALA A 46 0.53 4.37 1.78
N MET A 47 0.63 4.78 3.05
CA MET A 47 1.29 6.02 3.47
C MET A 47 2.80 6.00 3.26
N SER A 48 3.46 4.83 3.35
CA SER A 48 4.90 4.71 3.12
C SER A 48 5.31 4.92 1.65
N ASN A 49 4.37 5.06 0.70
CA ASN A 49 4.66 5.32 -0.70
C ASN A 49 5.62 6.52 -0.89
N SER A 50 5.51 7.53 -0.02
CA SER A 50 6.28 8.77 -0.11
C SER A 50 7.71 8.61 0.41
N MET A 51 7.97 7.62 1.28
CA MET A 51 9.32 7.27 1.74
C MET A 51 10.12 6.49 0.70
N TYR A 52 9.46 5.77 -0.21
CA TYR A 52 10.17 5.04 -1.25
C TYR A 52 10.74 5.96 -2.34
N ASN A 53 10.15 7.13 -2.56
CA ASN A 53 10.65 8.12 -3.51
C ASN A 53 12.16 8.42 -3.31
N PRO A 54 12.63 8.94 -2.15
CA PRO A 54 14.04 9.21 -1.92
C PRO A 54 14.93 7.95 -1.98
N ILE A 55 14.42 6.78 -1.62
CA ILE A 55 15.16 5.51 -1.73
C ILE A 55 15.42 5.15 -3.20
N ILE A 56 14.43 5.32 -4.07
CA ILE A 56 14.56 5.12 -5.52
C ILE A 56 15.55 6.12 -6.11
N TYR A 57 15.50 7.38 -5.68
CA TYR A 57 16.45 8.40 -6.12
C TYR A 57 17.89 8.04 -5.71
N CYS A 58 18.12 7.63 -4.46
CA CYS A 58 19.43 7.18 -3.98
C CYS A 58 19.93 5.95 -4.73
N TRP A 59 19.05 4.99 -5.04
CA TRP A 59 19.47 3.74 -5.67
C TRP A 59 19.71 3.88 -7.18
N MET A 60 18.94 4.73 -7.83
CA MET A 60 19.03 4.96 -9.28
C MET A 60 20.04 6.08 -9.63
N ASN A 61 20.43 6.91 -8.65
CA ASN A 61 21.54 7.85 -8.77
C ASN A 61 22.83 7.27 -8.16
N SER A 62 23.31 6.17 -8.74
CA SER A 62 24.67 5.66 -8.52
C SER A 62 25.67 6.50 -9.34
N ARG A 63 25.74 7.80 -9.07
CA ARG A 63 26.74 8.71 -9.63
C ARG A 63 27.26 9.66 -8.56
#